data_AF-A0A850AW79-F1
#
_entry.id   AF-A0A850AW79-F1
#
_cell.length_a   1.000
_cell.length_b   1.000
_cell.length_c   1.000
_cell.angle_alpha   90.00
_cell.angle_beta   90.00
_cell.angle_gamma   90.00
#
_symmetry.space_group_name_H-M   'P 1'
#
loop_
_entity.id
_entity.type
_entity.pdbx_description
1 polymer ?
#
loop_
_entity_poly.entity_id
_entity_poly.type
_entity_poly.pdbx_seq_one_letter_code
_entity_poly.pdbx_strand_id
1 'polypeptide(L)' 'MAERQLTRGSLPKDLDNNINFSPDGRRVVFDCRDEGGINTNTRLGCVDIETGAVSILYAQKPPALGVGAVSFLNE' A
#
# COMPACT_ATOMS: atom_id res chain seq x y z
N MET A 1 -2.60 24.83 -4.40
CA MET A 1 -2.90 23.98 -3.24
C MET A 1 -1.59 23.56 -2.60
N ALA A 2 -1.54 23.36 -1.28
CA ALA A 2 -0.35 22.87 -0.60
C ALA A 2 -0.34 21.33 -0.57
N GLU A 3 0.85 20.75 -0.66
CA GLU A 3 1.05 19.31 -0.45
C GLU A 3 0.66 18.90 0.99
N ARG A 4 0.14 17.68 1.15
CA ARG A 4 -0.26 17.13 2.45
C ARG A 4 0.27 15.72 2.65
N GLN A 5 1.01 15.51 3.74
CA GLN A 5 1.44 14.18 4.18
C GLN A 5 0.26 13.35 4.67
N LEU A 6 0.01 12.18 4.05
CA LEU A 6 -1.09 11.28 4.41
C LEU A 6 -0.73 10.27 5.52
N THR A 7 0.52 9.79 5.55
CA THR A 7 0.92 8.71 6.47
C THR A 7 2.09 9.12 7.37
N ARG A 8 2.14 8.57 8.58
CA ARG A 8 3.24 8.80 9.55
C ARG A 8 3.78 7.53 10.19
N GLY A 9 3.19 6.37 9.86
CA GLY A 9 3.57 5.07 10.43
C GLY A 9 4.80 4.44 9.75
N SER A 10 5.33 3.41 10.39
CA SER A 10 6.61 2.76 10.06
C SER A 10 6.62 1.85 8.83
N LEU A 11 5.50 1.71 8.12
CA LEU A 11 5.51 0.92 6.89
C LEU A 11 6.34 1.65 5.83
N PRO A 12 7.34 0.98 5.24
CA PRO A 12 8.15 1.55 4.16
C PRO A 12 7.28 1.81 2.92
N LYS A 13 7.54 2.94 2.26
CA LYS A 13 6.80 3.42 1.08
C LYS A 13 7.71 3.98 -0.01
N ASP A 14 9.00 4.04 0.24
CA ASP A 14 9.97 4.72 -0.63
C ASP A 14 10.30 3.91 -1.89
N LEU A 15 9.97 2.62 -1.89
CA LEU A 15 10.22 1.70 -2.99
C LEU A 15 8.95 1.28 -3.74
N ASP A 16 7.78 1.77 -3.32
CA ASP A 16 6.52 1.50 -4.01
C ASP A 16 6.25 2.59 -5.05
N ASN A 17 6.08 2.13 -6.29
CA ASN A 17 5.79 2.93 -7.47
C ASN A 17 4.41 2.61 -8.06
N ASN A 18 3.60 1.77 -7.40
CA ASN A 18 2.31 1.31 -7.87
C ASN A 18 1.18 1.60 -6.86
N ILE A 19 1.03 2.88 -6.54
CA ILE A 19 0.00 3.39 -5.64
C ILE A 19 -1.30 3.57 -6.44
N ASN A 20 -2.39 2.94 -5.99
CA ASN A 20 -3.68 2.99 -6.70
C ASN A 20 -4.77 3.61 -5.82
N PHE A 21 -5.46 4.62 -6.35
CA PHE A 21 -6.59 5.26 -5.68
C PHE A 21 -7.88 4.46 -5.89
N SER A 22 -8.75 4.47 -4.88
CA SER A 22 -10.13 4.02 -5.07
C SER A 22 -10.89 4.96 -6.01
N PRO A 23 -11.95 4.49 -6.69
CA PRO A 23 -12.74 5.32 -7.60
C PRO A 23 -13.33 6.58 -6.93
N ASP A 24 -13.70 6.47 -5.66
CA ASP A 24 -14.22 7.59 -4.85
C ASP A 24 -13.11 8.50 -4.27
N GLY A 25 -11.84 8.17 -4.51
CA GLY A 25 -10.69 8.90 -4.02
C GLY A 25 -10.52 8.88 -2.49
N ARG A 26 -11.22 8.02 -1.76
CA ARG A 26 -11.13 7.96 -0.28
C ARG A 26 -10.02 7.06 0.23
N ARG A 27 -9.53 6.15 -0.61
CA ARG A 27 -8.54 5.14 -0.23
C ARG A 27 -7.42 5.05 -1.24
N VAL A 28 -6.27 4.62 -0.75
CA VAL A 28 -5.12 4.27 -1.56
C VAL A 28 -4.63 2.90 -1.15
N VAL A 29 -4.42 2.01 -2.12
CA VAL A 29 -3.78 0.70 -1.90
C VAL A 29 -2.35 0.72 -2.41
N PHE A 30 -1.49 0.00 -1.72
CA PHE A 30 -0.05 0.00 -1.93
C PHE A 30 0.54 -1.33 -1.47
N ASP A 31 1.74 -1.67 -1.93
CA ASP A 31 2.49 -2.79 -1.41
C ASP A 31 3.45 -2.34 -0.30
N CYS A 32 3.79 -3.25 0.62
CA CYS A 32 4.55 -2.91 1.82
C CYS A 32 6.05 -3.23 1.67
N ARG A 33 6.62 -3.03 0.47
CA ARG A 33 8.04 -3.33 0.18
C ARG A 33 8.98 -2.62 1.15
N ASP A 34 9.91 -3.38 1.72
CA ASP A 34 11.02 -2.89 2.53
C ASP A 34 12.35 -2.94 1.75
N GLU A 35 13.47 -2.74 2.45
CA GLU A 35 14.82 -2.76 1.86
C GLU A 35 15.15 -4.08 1.13
N GLY A 36 14.45 -5.18 1.43
CA GLY A 36 14.59 -6.45 0.71
C GLY A 36 13.94 -6.44 -0.69
N GLY A 37 13.25 -5.36 -1.04
CA GLY A 37 12.61 -5.16 -2.33
C GLY A 37 11.36 -6.03 -2.53
N ILE A 38 11.00 -6.26 -3.80
CA ILE A 38 9.78 -7.02 -4.12
C ILE A 38 9.85 -8.47 -3.63
N ASN A 39 11.03 -9.10 -3.67
CA ASN A 39 11.20 -10.52 -3.33
C ASN A 39 10.86 -10.85 -1.87
N THR A 40 10.96 -9.87 -0.97
CA THR A 40 10.67 -10.03 0.46
C THR A 40 9.27 -9.56 0.83
N ASN A 41 8.58 -8.83 -0.04
CA ASN A 41 7.29 -8.28 0.32
C ASN A 41 6.18 -9.35 0.35
N THR A 42 5.50 -9.45 1.48
CA THR A 42 4.42 -10.42 1.73
C THR A 42 3.09 -9.75 2.03
N ARG A 43 3.03 -8.41 2.02
CA ARG A 43 1.87 -7.65 2.49
C ARG A 43 1.42 -6.60 1.50
N LEU A 44 0.11 -6.38 1.48
CA LEU A 44 -0.54 -5.28 0.77
C LEU A 44 -1.31 -4.44 1.78
N GLY A 45 -1.18 -3.12 1.66
CA GLY A 45 -1.72 -2.15 2.58
C GLY A 45 -2.80 -1.27 1.94
N CYS A 46 -3.52 -0.57 2.80
CA CYS A 46 -4.49 0.46 2.44
C CYS A 46 -4.35 1.64 3.40
N VAL A 47 -4.46 2.86 2.87
CA VAL A 47 -4.58 4.09 3.66
C VAL A 47 -5.93 4.74 3.39
N ASP A 48 -6.60 5.16 4.45
CA ASP A 48 -7.73 6.06 4.40
C ASP A 48 -7.22 7.51 4.29
N ILE A 49 -7.62 8.23 3.24
CA ILE A 49 -7.07 9.56 2.92
C ILE A 49 -7.53 10.64 3.90
N GLU A 50 -8.71 10.49 4.48
CA GLU A 50 -9.29 11.47 5.39
C GLU A 50 -8.55 11.44 6.74
N THR A 51 -8.36 10.24 7.27
CA THR A 51 -7.82 10.01 8.61
C THR A 51 -6.32 9.72 8.64
N GLY A 52 -5.74 9.27 7.51
CA GLY A 52 -4.38 8.76 7.44
C GLY A 52 -4.21 7.38 8.10
N ALA A 53 -5.31 6.72 8.48
CA ALA A 53 -5.27 5.39 9.08
C ALA A 53 -4.80 4.35 8.07
N VAL A 54 -3.92 3.45 8.51
CA VAL A 54 -3.31 2.43 7.65
C VAL A 54 -3.72 1.03 8.13
N SER A 55 -4.09 0.16 7.19
CA SER A 55 -4.43 -1.23 7.46
C SER A 55 -3.73 -2.18 6.49
N ILE A 56 -3.54 -3.43 6.90
CA ILE A 56 -3.06 -4.51 6.03
C ILE A 56 -4.27 -5.24 5.47
N LEU A 57 -4.42 -5.24 4.15
CA LEU A 57 -5.51 -5.92 3.45
C LEU A 57 -5.19 -7.39 3.20
N TYR A 58 -3.92 -7.69 2.96
CA TYR A 58 -3.46 -9.04 2.64
C TYR A 58 -2.09 -9.30 3.25
N ALA A 59 -1.92 -10.53 3.75
CA ALA A 59 -0.64 -11.06 4.19
C ALA A 59 -0.50 -12.51 3.73
N GLN A 60 0.53 -12.78 2.92
CA GLN A 60 0.81 -14.12 2.40
C GLN A 60 1.27 -15.05 3.53
N LYS A 61 0.69 -16.27 3.61
CA LYS A 61 1.04 -17.30 4.59
C LYS A 61 0.91 -18.71 3.97
N PRO A 62 1.99 -19.51 3.86
CA PRO A 62 3.39 -19.14 4.10
C PRO A 62 3.92 -18.16 3.03
N PRO A 63 4.99 -17.41 3.30
CA PRO A 63 5.69 -16.62 2.28
C PRO A 63 6.18 -17.50 1.12
N ALA A 64 6.03 -17.02 -0.11
CA ALA A 64 6.51 -17.68 -1.33
C ALA A 64 7.22 -16.68 -2.25
N LEU A 65 6.49 -16.12 -3.23
CA LEU A 65 6.96 -15.03 -4.09
C LEU A 65 6.42 -13.69 -3.59
N GLY A 66 7.19 -12.64 -3.87
CA GLY A 66 6.85 -11.26 -3.61
C GLY A 66 5.49 -10.85 -4.16
N VAL A 67 4.68 -10.16 -3.35
CA VAL A 67 3.43 -9.53 -3.79
C VAL A 67 3.67 -8.05 -4.08
N GLY A 68 3.26 -7.56 -5.25
CA GLY A 68 3.59 -6.20 -5.66
C GLY A 68 2.58 -5.48 -6.54
N ALA A 69 1.41 -6.08 -6.74
CA ALA A 69 0.33 -5.47 -7.49
C ALA A 69 -0.95 -5.54 -6.66
N VAL A 70 -1.55 -4.38 -6.44
CA VAL A 70 -2.85 -4.24 -5.79
C VAL A 70 -3.58 -3.08 -6.46
N SER A 71 -4.84 -3.30 -6.81
CA SER A 71 -5.71 -2.27 -7.36
C SER A 71 -7.14 -2.53 -6.96
N PHE A 72 -7.99 -1.53 -7.15
CA PHE A 72 -9.42 -1.68 -7.07
C PHE A 72 -9.93 -2.33 -8.36
N LEU A 73 -11.00 -3.11 -8.25
CA LEU A 73 -11.72 -3.53 -9.44
C LEU A 73 -12.34 -2.28 -10.07
N ASN A 74 -12.19 -2.14 -11.39
CA ASN A 74 -13.00 -1.20 -12.14
C ASN A 74 -14.43 -1.79 -12.19
N GLU A 75 -15.42 -0.98 -11.82
CA GLU A 75 -16.82 -1.29 -12.17
C GLU A 75 -17.05 -1.10 -13.68
#